data_AF-A0A5E4PHA2-F1
#
_entry.id   AF-A0A5E4PHA2-F1
#
_cell.length_a   1.000
_cell.length_b   1.000
_cell.length_c   1.000
_cell.angle_alpha   90.00
_cell.angle_beta   90.00
_cell.angle_gamma   90.00
#
_symmetry.space_group_name_H-M   'P 1'
#
loop_
_entity.id
_entity.type
_entity.pdbx_description
1 polymer ?
#
loop_
_entity_poly.entity_id
_entity_poly.type
_entity_poly.pdbx_seq_one_letter_code
_entity_poly.pdbx_strand_id
1 'polypeptide(L)'
;MTTPRNMLDQHANAIIEKLIERALAGDLTALRLCVERIIPRSKQENGIHFDLPEGGIDSGDNMLQIANNITEAVAKGEMTIDEAEKFTDFLKHQRWQLDQATSKIQDEERKKQRGW
;
A
#
# COMPACT_ATOMS: atom_id res chain seq x y z
N MET A 1 7.49 -37.72 -9.19
CA MET A 1 6.16 -37.50 -9.79
C MET A 1 6.14 -36.10 -10.38
N THR A 2 5.97 -35.96 -11.69
CA THR A 2 5.92 -34.66 -12.36
C THR A 2 4.55 -34.04 -12.09
N THR A 3 4.52 -32.92 -11.37
CA THR A 3 3.27 -32.22 -11.08
C THR A 3 2.80 -31.44 -12.32
N PRO A 4 1.49 -31.20 -12.50
CA PRO A 4 0.98 -30.36 -13.57
C PRO A 4 1.60 -28.96 -13.59
N ARG A 5 1.98 -28.43 -12.43
CA ARG A 5 2.67 -27.14 -12.31
C ARG A 5 4.06 -27.17 -12.94
N ASN A 6 4.87 -28.19 -12.67
CA ASN A 6 6.20 -28.31 -13.27
C ASN A 6 6.16 -28.41 -14.80
N MET A 7 5.13 -29.04 -15.37
CA MET A 7 4.96 -29.09 -16.82
C MET A 7 4.65 -27.72 -17.41
N LEU A 8 3.81 -26.94 -16.74
CA LEU A 8 3.50 -25.58 -17.18
C LEU A 8 4.71 -24.64 -17.08
N ASP A 9 5.48 -24.74 -15.99
CA ASP A 9 6.65 -23.88 -15.77
C ASP A 9 7.74 -24.14 -16.83
N GLN A 10 7.97 -25.40 -17.21
CA GLN A 10 8.93 -25.77 -18.26
C GLN A 10 8.53 -25.25 -19.65
N HIS A 11 7.23 -25.06 -19.89
CA HIS A 11 6.70 -24.61 -21.18
C HIS A 11 6.17 -23.16 -21.14
N ALA A 12 6.44 -22.42 -20.06
CA ALA A 12 5.81 -21.12 -19.80
C ALA A 12 5.97 -20.15 -20.98
N ASN A 13 7.18 -20.00 -21.51
CA ASN A 13 7.45 -19.07 -22.63
C ASN A 13 6.68 -19.46 -23.90
N ALA A 14 6.72 -20.74 -24.29
CA ALA A 14 6.02 -21.22 -25.48
C ALA A 14 4.49 -21.08 -25.36
N ILE A 15 3.95 -21.31 -24.16
CA ILE A 15 2.53 -21.11 -23.87
C ILE A 15 2.16 -19.63 -23.98
N ILE A 16 2.98 -18.73 -23.45
CA ILE A 16 2.75 -17.27 -23.51
C ILE A 16 2.80 -16.77 -24.96
N GLU A 17 3.81 -17.15 -25.75
CA GLU A 17 3.91 -16.77 -27.16
C GLU A 17 2.68 -17.22 -27.94
N LYS A 18 2.24 -18.47 -27.74
CA LYS A 18 1.05 -18.98 -28.42
C LYS A 18 -0.23 -18.29 -27.98
N LEU A 19 -0.33 -17.93 -26.70
CA LEU A 19 -1.46 -17.15 -26.18
C LEU A 19 -1.54 -15.77 -26.85
N ILE A 20 -0.40 -15.08 -26.99
CA ILE A 20 -0.33 -13.77 -27.65
C ILE A 20 -0.76 -13.88 -29.12
N GLU A 21 -0.21 -14.85 -29.85
CA GLU A 21 -0.57 -15.11 -31.25
C GLU A 21 -2.08 -15.30 -31.42
N ARG A 22 -2.68 -16.14 -30.56
CA ARG A 22 -4.13 -16.44 -30.60
C ARG A 22 -4.97 -15.22 -30.23
N ALA A 23 -4.55 -14.45 -29.23
CA ALA A 23 -5.23 -13.22 -28.82
C ALA A 23 -5.22 -12.18 -29.95
N LEU A 24 -4.07 -11.96 -30.59
CA LEU A 24 -3.93 -11.04 -31.73
C LEU A 24 -4.72 -11.49 -32.96
N ALA A 25 -4.91 -12.80 -33.14
CA ALA A 25 -5.77 -13.38 -34.17
C ALA A 25 -7.28 -13.30 -33.84
N GLY A 26 -7.68 -12.72 -32.71
CA GLY A 26 -9.08 -12.53 -32.33
C GLY A 26 -9.73 -13.70 -31.58
N ASP A 27 -8.95 -14.64 -31.05
CA ASP A 27 -9.48 -15.71 -30.19
C ASP A 27 -10.02 -15.10 -28.88
N LEU A 28 -11.35 -15.11 -28.72
CA LEU A 28 -12.04 -14.53 -27.57
C LEU A 28 -11.60 -15.14 -26.23
N THR A 29 -11.19 -16.42 -26.21
CA THR A 29 -10.73 -17.09 -24.98
C THR A 29 -9.34 -16.58 -24.60
N ALA A 30 -8.44 -16.46 -25.58
CA ALA A 30 -7.11 -15.91 -25.36
C ALA A 30 -7.16 -14.44 -24.94
N LEU A 31 -8.01 -13.64 -25.61
CA LEU A 31 -8.25 -12.24 -25.24
C LEU A 31 -8.73 -12.10 -23.81
N ARG A 32 -9.71 -12.90 -23.38
CA ARG A 32 -10.21 -12.89 -22.00
C ARG A 32 -9.11 -13.23 -20.98
N LEU A 33 -8.31 -14.26 -21.23
CA LEU A 33 -7.17 -14.63 -20.38
C LEU A 33 -6.14 -13.49 -20.25
N CYS A 34 -5.82 -12.82 -21.36
CA CYS A 34 -4.93 -11.67 -21.36
C CYS A 34 -5.53 -10.50 -20.57
N VAL A 35 -6.81 -10.17 -20.79
CA VAL A 35 -7.50 -9.07 -20.09
C VAL A 35 -7.60 -9.33 -18.59
N GLU A 36 -7.99 -10.53 -18.15
CA GLU A 36 -8.05 -10.89 -16.72
C GLU A 36 -6.68 -10.86 -16.02
N ARG A 37 -5.57 -10.92 -16.79
CA ARG A 37 -4.19 -10.84 -16.28
C ARG A 37 -3.65 -9.40 -16.30
N ILE A 38 -3.92 -8.65 -17.38
CA ILE A 38 -3.45 -7.28 -17.60
C ILE A 38 -4.25 -6.30 -16.75
N ILE A 39 -5.56 -6.47 -16.72
CA ILE A 39 -6.44 -5.70 -15.84
C ILE A 39 -6.45 -6.46 -14.52
N PRO A 40 -5.74 -5.97 -13.48
CA PRO A 40 -5.85 -6.59 -12.17
C PRO A 40 -7.33 -6.64 -11.81
N ARG A 41 -7.81 -7.82 -11.37
CA ARG A 41 -9.15 -8.00 -10.83
C ARG A 41 -9.25 -7.13 -9.59
N SER A 42 -9.59 -5.84 -9.77
CA SER A 42 -9.52 -4.73 -8.83
C SER A 42 -9.11 -5.15 -7.42
N LYS A 43 -7.82 -5.43 -7.23
CA LYS A 43 -7.28 -5.39 -5.89
C LYS A 43 -7.00 -3.93 -5.65
N GLN A 44 -7.53 -3.41 -4.56
CA GLN A 44 -7.20 -2.12 -3.96
C GLN A 44 -5.70 -2.08 -3.62
N GLU A 45 -4.84 -2.13 -4.64
CA GLU A 45 -3.39 -1.97 -4.55
C GLU A 45 -2.95 -0.65 -5.17
N ASN A 46 -3.88 0.29 -5.33
CA ASN A 46 -3.49 1.68 -5.33
C ASN A 46 -3.24 1.99 -3.85
N GLY A 47 -1.99 2.27 -3.48
CA GLY A 47 -1.71 2.81 -2.16
C GLY A 47 -2.59 4.03 -1.88
N ILE A 48 -2.74 4.37 -0.60
CA ILE A 48 -3.55 5.53 -0.21
C ILE A 48 -2.87 6.79 -0.76
N HIS A 49 -3.49 7.42 -1.75
CA HIS A 49 -3.00 8.65 -2.36
C HIS A 49 -3.48 9.83 -1.52
N PHE A 50 -2.69 10.17 -0.50
CA PHE A 50 -3.02 11.23 0.45
C PHE A 50 -1.82 12.18 0.60
N ASP A 51 -2.05 13.45 0.31
CA ASP A 51 -1.05 14.49 0.47
C ASP A 51 -0.93 14.83 1.96
N LEU A 52 0.20 14.44 2.56
CA LEU A 52 0.50 14.79 3.94
C LEU A 52 0.82 16.29 4.05
N PRO A 53 0.18 17.02 4.97
CA PRO A 53 0.52 18.40 5.25
C PRO A 53 1.96 18.52 5.77
N GLU A 54 2.56 19.70 5.58
CA GLU A 54 3.91 19.98 6.04
C GLU A 54 3.99 19.91 7.57
N GLY A 55 4.90 19.08 8.08
CA GLY A 55 5.13 18.90 9.51
C GLY A 55 5.30 17.43 9.90
N GLY A 56 5.77 17.19 11.13
CA GLY A 56 5.84 15.85 11.69
C GLY A 56 4.48 15.36 12.22
N ILE A 57 4.26 14.05 12.19
CA ILE A 57 3.02 13.41 12.73
C ILE A 57 3.01 13.33 14.27
N ASP A 58 4.11 13.71 14.91
CA ASP A 58 4.26 13.87 16.36
C ASP A 58 3.60 15.17 16.85
N SER A 59 3.49 16.18 15.99
CA SER A 59 2.81 17.44 16.29
C SER A 59 1.29 17.26 16.36
N GLY A 60 0.69 17.70 17.48
CA GLY A 60 -0.77 17.67 17.68
C GLY A 60 -1.53 18.50 16.65
N ASP A 61 -1.03 19.70 16.33
CA ASP A 61 -1.66 20.59 15.36
C ASP A 61 -1.64 19.99 13.95
N ASN A 62 -0.51 19.38 13.57
CA ASN A 62 -0.39 18.72 12.27
C ASN A 62 -1.29 17.48 12.17
N MET A 63 -1.41 16.70 13.26
CA MET A 63 -2.34 15.56 13.29
C MET A 63 -3.81 15.99 13.18
N LEU A 64 -4.18 17.15 13.74
CA LEU A 64 -5.53 17.70 13.57
C LEU A 64 -5.77 18.09 12.11
N GLN A 65 -4.78 18.70 11.44
CA GLN A 65 -4.86 19.01 10.00
C GLN A 65 -5.00 17.74 9.15
N ILE A 66 -4.21 16.70 9.43
CA ILE A 66 -4.31 15.40 8.77
C ILE A 66 -5.71 14.82 8.92
N ALA A 67 -6.28 14.82 10.13
CA ALA A 67 -7.63 14.30 10.37
C ALA A 67 -8.72 15.06 9.59
N ASN A 68 -8.60 16.38 9.48
CA ASN A 68 -9.52 17.19 8.68
C ASN A 68 -9.41 16.86 7.18
N ASN A 69 -8.19 16.77 6.66
CA ASN A 69 -7.94 16.43 5.25
C ASN A 69 -8.45 15.02 4.91
N ILE A 70 -8.26 14.05 5.81
CA ILE A 70 -8.82 12.69 5.69
C ILE A 70 -10.34 12.76 5.58
N THR A 71 -10.98 13.52 6.47
CA THR A 71 -12.44 13.67 6.49
C THR A 71 -12.95 14.30 5.19
N GLU A 72 -12.26 15.32 4.67
CA GLU A 72 -12.60 15.98 3.42
C GLU A 72 -12.44 15.04 2.21
N ALA A 73 -11.35 14.26 2.16
CA ALA A 73 -11.11 13.29 1.08
C ALA A 73 -12.20 12.20 1.05
N VAL A 74 -12.65 11.73 2.22
CA VAL A 74 -13.80 10.81 2.31
C VAL A 74 -15.08 11.47 1.81
N ALA A 75 -15.36 12.70 2.22
CA ALA A 75 -16.56 13.43 1.80
C ALA A 75 -16.61 13.69 0.28
N LYS A 76 -15.45 13.86 -0.36
CA LYS A 76 -15.32 14.01 -1.82
C LYS A 76 -15.35 12.68 -2.59
N GLY A 77 -15.25 11.55 -1.90
CA GLY A 77 -15.15 10.22 -2.52
C GLY A 77 -13.79 9.92 -3.12
N GLU A 78 -12.76 10.70 -2.79
CA GLU A 78 -11.37 10.48 -3.20
C GLU A 78 -10.70 9.36 -2.38
N MET A 79 -11.24 9.08 -1.20
CA MET A 79 -10.84 8.00 -0.32
C MET A 79 -12.07 7.32 0.26
N THR A 80 -12.05 6.00 0.39
CA THR A 80 -13.13 5.24 1.03
C THR A 80 -13.04 5.30 2.56
N ILE A 81 -14.14 5.01 3.24
CA ILE A 81 -14.17 4.94 4.72
C ILE A 81 -13.18 3.87 5.23
N ASP A 82 -13.13 2.71 4.59
CA ASP A 82 -12.22 1.62 4.96
C ASP A 82 -10.73 2.01 4.77
N GLU A 83 -10.40 2.74 3.71
CA GLU A 83 -9.05 3.31 3.53
C GLU A 83 -8.73 4.34 4.61
N ALA A 84 -9.68 5.21 4.96
CA ALA A 84 -9.50 6.22 6.00
C ALA A 84 -9.22 5.60 7.38
N GLU A 85 -9.97 4.56 7.75
CA GLU A 85 -9.79 3.83 9.01
C GLU A 85 -8.41 3.15 9.05
N LYS A 86 -8.05 2.41 7.98
CA LYS A 86 -6.74 1.77 7.86
C LYS A 86 -5.58 2.78 7.91
N PHE A 87 -5.72 3.91 7.24
CA PHE A 87 -4.71 4.96 7.24
C PHE A 87 -4.56 5.60 8.62
N THR A 88 -5.68 5.89 9.27
CA THR A 88 -5.69 6.46 10.62
C THR A 88 -5.01 5.52 11.62
N ASP A 89 -5.26 4.21 11.53
CA ASP A 89 -4.60 3.22 12.39
C ASP A 89 -3.11 3.09 12.08
N PHE A 90 -2.72 3.16 10.81
CA PHE A 90 -1.31 3.24 10.42
C PHE A 90 -0.64 4.48 11.04
N LEU A 91 -1.26 5.66 10.95
CA LEU A 91 -0.74 6.91 11.52
C LEU A 91 -0.59 6.85 13.04
N LYS A 92 -1.57 6.28 13.76
CA LYS A 92 -1.48 6.04 15.22
C LYS A 92 -0.25 5.18 15.56
N HIS A 93 -0.02 4.11 14.79
CA HIS A 93 1.12 3.24 14.99
C HIS A 93 2.44 4.01 14.78
N GLN A 94 2.56 4.77 13.69
CA GLN A 94 3.76 5.57 13.41
C GLN A 94 4.02 6.61 14.50
N ARG A 95 2.97 7.30 14.97
CA ARG A 95 3.11 8.28 16.05
C ARG A 95 3.61 7.64 17.34
N TRP A 96 3.06 6.50 17.74
CA TRP A 96 3.55 5.77 18.91
C TRP A 96 5.03 5.38 18.79
N GLN A 97 5.48 4.97 17.60
CA GLN A 97 6.90 4.66 17.36
C GLN A 97 7.78 5.90 17.54
N LEU A 98 7.33 7.07 17.05
CA LEU A 98 8.05 8.33 17.25
C LEU A 98 8.09 8.74 18.72
N ASP A 99 6.97 8.68 19.43
CA ASP A 99 6.91 9.01 20.87
C ASP A 99 7.87 8.12 21.68
N GLN A 100 7.94 6.84 21.34
CA GLN A 100 8.89 5.90 21.94
C GLN A 100 10.34 6.25 21.63
N ALA A 101 10.66 6.61 20.39
CA ALA A 101 12.01 7.03 20.02
C ALA A 101 12.41 8.33 20.75
N THR A 102 11.53 9.32 20.76
CA THR A 102 11.74 10.61 21.42
C THR A 102 11.94 10.46 22.92
N SER A 103 11.16 9.60 23.58
CA SER A 103 11.28 9.34 25.02
C SER A 103 12.65 8.74 25.38
N LYS A 104 13.17 7.80 24.58
CA LYS A 104 14.49 7.20 24.81
C LYS A 104 15.62 8.23 24.69
N ILE A 105 15.54 9.11 23.70
CA ILE A 105 16.52 10.19 23.51
C ILE A 105 16.55 11.09 24.75
N GLN A 106 15.39 11.51 25.23
CA GLN A 106 15.28 12.38 26.43
C GLN A 106 15.80 11.68 27.70
N ASP A 107 15.56 10.39 27.84
CA ASP A 107 16.07 9.61 28.98
C ASP A 107 17.60 9.46 28.96
N GLU A 108 18.20 9.28 27.79
CA GLU A 108 19.66 9.25 27.61
C GLU A 108 20.29 10.61 27.90
N GLU A 109 19.69 11.70 27.43
CA GLU A 109 20.12 13.06 27.75
C GLU A 109 20.02 13.35 29.25
N ARG A 110 18.92 12.93 29.90
CA ARG A 110 18.72 13.07 31.35
C ARG A 110 19.77 12.28 32.13
N LYS A 111 20.18 11.09 31.67
CA LYS A 111 21.25 10.29 32.30
C LYS A 111 22.61 10.96 32.15
N LYS A 112 22.94 11.47 30.96
CA LYS A 112 24.17 12.24 30.70
C LYS A 112 24.27 13.48 31.59
N GLN A 113 23.17 14.23 31.74
CA GLN A 113 23.13 15.41 32.62
C GLN A 113 23.25 15.06 34.11
N ARG A 114 22.87 13.85 34.51
CA ARG A 114 22.99 13.35 35.89
C ARG A 114 24.35 12.73 36.23
N GLY A 115 25.31 12.74 35.29
CA GLY A 115 26.69 12.31 35.55
C GLY A 115 26.82 10.81 35.86
N TRP A 116 26.16 9.96 35.05
CA TRP A 116 26.44 8.53 34.96
C TRP A 116 27.09 8.20 33.62
#